data_AF-Q8CKI5-F1
#
_entry.id   AF-Q8CKI5-F1
#
_cell.length_a   1.000
_cell.length_b   1.000
_cell.length_c   1.000
_cell.angle_alpha   90.00
_cell.angle_beta   90.00
_cell.angle_gamma   90.00
#
_symmetry.space_group_name_H-M   'P 1'
#
loop_
_entity.id
_entity.type
_entity.pdbx_description
1 polymer ?
#
loop_
_entity_poly.entity_id
_entity_poly.type
_entity_poly.pdbx_seq_one_letter_code
_entity_poly.pdbx_strand_id
1 'polypeptide(L)'
;MTQELQWAAEAGYNTLRTNLPFVVWQHDPDGLMTRVEHFLDICQRVDIKVMLTLMDDCGFSGDHPFIGQQKQPIPGLHNSQAAASPGRNVVMQPYLWGQVERYLKEIIGHFAHDERIVIWDLYNEPTNRMIFTLAGEDAFDPALEEYSHQLMEKAFMWAREVNPTQPLTVGAWHIANILDLGAPIYQHPTDIRALELSDIISFHAYVPLDLMNKAIGLLKEYKRPMLCTEWLARHAESKMHEQLPLFNAEGIGCYQWGLVKGATQTHIPWPEIKRTDNDYASRWFHDVFNEEGTAYALNPKTWTSALLLFYLSPVFCRTHSACFQANALCIVIMDIFYNVTL
;
A
#
# COMPACT_ATOMS: atom_id res chain seq x y z
N MET A 1 -4.36 16.88 -3.73
CA MET A 1 -5.40 15.83 -3.65
C MET A 1 -6.38 15.83 -4.82
N THR A 2 -7.39 16.71 -4.94
CA THR A 2 -8.38 16.62 -6.05
C THR A 2 -7.75 16.59 -7.44
N GLN A 3 -6.75 17.45 -7.67
CA GLN A 3 -5.98 17.49 -8.92
C GLN A 3 -5.29 16.15 -9.24
N GLU A 4 -4.62 15.54 -8.28
CA GLU A 4 -3.85 14.30 -8.46
C GLU A 4 -4.79 13.10 -8.67
N LEU A 5 -5.95 13.10 -7.98
CA LEU A 5 -6.99 12.10 -8.19
C LEU A 5 -7.64 12.21 -9.57
N GLN A 6 -7.76 13.42 -10.12
CA GLN A 6 -8.21 13.63 -11.51
C GLN A 6 -7.19 13.06 -12.50
N TRP A 7 -5.89 13.36 -12.32
CA TRP A 7 -4.84 12.77 -13.16
C TRP A 7 -4.83 11.24 -13.11
N ALA A 8 -5.03 10.67 -11.91
CA ALA A 8 -5.18 9.23 -11.75
C ALA A 8 -6.39 8.69 -12.53
N ALA A 9 -7.58 9.28 -12.34
CA ALA A 9 -8.77 8.84 -13.06
C ALA A 9 -8.62 8.95 -14.59
N GLU A 10 -8.04 10.05 -15.10
CA GLU A 10 -7.76 10.27 -16.53
C GLU A 10 -6.78 9.25 -17.12
N ALA A 11 -5.83 8.77 -16.32
CA ALA A 11 -4.90 7.70 -16.71
C ALA A 11 -5.50 6.29 -16.57
N GLY A 12 -6.72 6.17 -16.05
CA GLY A 12 -7.48 4.93 -15.94
C GLY A 12 -7.50 4.32 -14.54
N TYR A 13 -6.83 4.92 -13.54
CA TYR A 13 -6.88 4.38 -12.19
C TYR A 13 -8.32 4.42 -11.65
N ASN A 14 -8.76 3.33 -11.03
CA ASN A 14 -10.15 3.19 -10.56
C ASN A 14 -10.25 2.89 -9.06
N THR A 15 -9.14 2.56 -8.40
CA THR A 15 -9.10 2.47 -6.94
C THR A 15 -7.80 3.01 -6.36
N LEU A 16 -7.85 3.45 -5.10
CA LEU A 16 -6.73 3.98 -4.35
C LEU A 16 -6.64 3.30 -2.99
N ARG A 17 -5.43 3.02 -2.53
CA ARG A 17 -5.07 2.53 -1.20
C ARG A 17 -4.36 3.64 -0.42
N THR A 18 -4.75 3.88 0.81
CA THR A 18 -4.11 4.89 1.67
C THR A 18 -4.16 4.50 3.14
N ASN A 19 -3.10 4.88 3.86
CA ASN A 19 -2.95 4.65 5.29
C ASN A 19 -3.72 5.70 6.11
N LEU A 20 -4.28 5.26 7.23
CA LEU A 20 -4.92 6.13 8.22
C LEU A 20 -4.02 6.32 9.45
N PRO A 21 -3.86 7.57 9.93
CA PRO A 21 -3.01 7.87 11.08
C PRO A 21 -3.71 7.68 12.42
N PHE A 22 -3.32 6.63 13.15
CA PHE A 22 -3.77 6.37 14.52
C PHE A 22 -3.52 7.55 15.46
N VAL A 23 -2.37 8.23 15.34
CA VAL A 23 -2.03 9.38 16.21
C VAL A 23 -3.01 10.55 16.05
N VAL A 24 -3.55 10.74 14.83
CA VAL A 24 -4.52 11.80 14.55
C VAL A 24 -5.88 11.40 15.12
N TRP A 25 -6.29 10.15 14.98
CA TRP A 25 -7.48 9.65 15.66
C TRP A 25 -7.36 9.79 17.18
N GLN A 26 -6.21 9.43 17.76
CA GLN A 26 -6.00 9.52 19.21
C GLN A 26 -6.13 10.96 19.73
N HIS A 27 -5.80 11.95 18.90
CA HIS A 27 -5.94 13.37 19.23
C HIS A 27 -7.35 13.91 18.99
N ASP A 28 -7.93 13.60 17.82
CA ASP A 28 -9.20 14.13 17.33
C ASP A 28 -9.93 13.07 16.47
N PRO A 29 -10.66 12.12 17.12
CA PRO A 29 -11.38 11.06 16.42
C PRO A 29 -12.39 11.62 15.41
N ASP A 30 -13.22 12.58 15.85
CA ASP A 30 -14.32 13.14 15.05
C ASP A 30 -13.78 13.91 13.83
N GLY A 31 -12.69 14.65 14.00
CA GLY A 31 -12.04 15.34 12.89
C GLY A 31 -11.41 14.37 11.89
N LEU A 32 -10.82 13.24 12.33
CA LEU A 32 -10.34 12.23 11.39
C LEU A 32 -11.51 11.65 10.59
N MET A 33 -12.60 11.25 11.24
CA MET A 33 -13.79 10.71 10.55
C MET A 33 -14.32 11.70 9.52
N THR A 34 -14.43 12.98 9.88
CA THR A 34 -14.88 14.05 8.97
C THR A 34 -13.96 14.19 7.75
N ARG A 35 -12.64 14.09 7.95
CA ARG A 35 -11.67 14.14 6.84
C ARG A 35 -11.75 12.92 5.94
N VAL A 36 -11.98 11.73 6.50
CA VAL A 36 -12.18 10.49 5.72
C VAL A 36 -13.47 10.58 4.90
N GLU A 37 -14.58 11.02 5.48
CA GLU A 37 -15.84 11.27 4.75
C GLU A 37 -15.63 12.21 3.56
N HIS A 38 -14.98 13.35 3.80
CA HIS A 38 -14.70 14.33 2.75
C HIS A 38 -13.77 13.77 1.66
N PHE A 39 -12.77 12.97 2.05
CA PHE A 39 -11.89 12.28 1.12
C PHE A 39 -12.66 11.31 0.22
N LEU A 40 -13.49 10.45 0.82
CA LEU A 40 -14.32 9.49 0.08
C LEU A 40 -15.29 10.20 -0.89
N ASP A 41 -15.86 11.34 -0.50
CA ASP A 41 -16.66 12.19 -1.39
C ASP A 41 -15.87 12.71 -2.59
N ILE A 42 -14.60 13.09 -2.41
CA ILE A 42 -13.74 13.54 -3.52
C ILE A 42 -13.44 12.36 -4.45
N CYS A 43 -13.05 11.20 -3.92
CA CYS A 43 -12.78 10.00 -4.70
C CYS A 43 -14.02 9.57 -5.51
N GLN A 44 -15.21 9.58 -4.90
CA GLN A 44 -16.45 9.23 -5.59
C GLN A 44 -16.76 10.18 -6.77
N ARG A 45 -16.48 11.48 -6.64
CA ARG A 45 -16.70 12.46 -7.72
C ARG A 45 -15.84 12.22 -8.97
N VAL A 46 -14.74 11.49 -8.83
CA VAL A 46 -13.84 11.10 -9.94
C VAL A 46 -13.86 9.59 -10.21
N ASP A 47 -14.87 8.89 -9.69
CA ASP A 47 -15.08 7.44 -9.86
C ASP A 47 -13.90 6.56 -9.38
N ILE A 48 -13.23 6.98 -8.30
CA ILE A 48 -12.21 6.20 -7.61
C ILE A 48 -12.80 5.59 -6.34
N LYS A 49 -12.66 4.28 -6.18
CA LYS A 49 -12.97 3.56 -4.93
C LYS A 49 -11.75 3.50 -4.02
N VAL A 50 -11.95 3.19 -2.74
CA VAL A 50 -10.88 3.28 -1.74
C VAL A 50 -10.66 1.95 -1.00
N MET A 51 -9.40 1.56 -0.85
CA MET A 51 -8.92 0.60 0.15
C MET A 51 -8.32 1.42 1.30
N LEU A 52 -8.84 1.25 2.51
CA LEU A 52 -8.30 1.94 3.68
C LEU A 52 -7.38 0.99 4.44
N THR A 53 -6.16 1.46 4.67
CA THR A 53 -5.12 0.76 5.41
C THR A 53 -5.05 1.30 6.84
N LEU A 54 -5.45 0.50 7.82
CA LEU A 54 -5.69 1.00 9.18
C LEU A 54 -4.43 1.10 10.01
N MET A 55 -3.53 0.13 9.85
CA MET A 55 -2.25 0.08 10.54
C MET A 55 -1.09 -0.11 9.56
N ASP A 56 0.14 0.15 10.00
CA ASP A 56 1.35 0.18 9.19
C ASP A 56 2.62 0.17 10.05
N ASP A 57 3.55 -0.72 9.73
CA ASP A 57 4.87 -0.78 10.36
C ASP A 57 5.95 -0.01 9.58
N CYS A 58 5.64 0.60 8.42
CA CYS A 58 6.56 1.40 7.59
C CYS A 58 6.95 2.77 8.18
N GLY A 59 7.51 2.77 9.39
CA GLY A 59 8.12 3.93 10.03
C GLY A 59 9.52 4.27 9.51
N PHE A 60 9.65 4.51 8.19
CA PHE A 60 10.95 4.70 7.54
C PHE A 60 11.76 5.91 8.05
N SER A 61 11.10 6.92 8.64
CA SER A 61 11.80 8.03 9.31
C SER A 61 12.57 7.61 10.57
N GLY A 62 12.18 6.49 11.19
CA GLY A 62 12.65 6.08 12.52
C GLY A 62 12.01 6.86 13.68
N ASP A 63 11.21 7.88 13.40
CA ASP A 63 10.56 8.68 14.42
C ASP A 63 9.24 8.05 14.91
N HIS A 64 8.84 8.41 16.13
CA HIS A 64 7.48 8.17 16.59
C HIS A 64 6.53 9.18 15.91
N PRO A 65 5.35 8.76 15.41
CA PRO A 65 4.37 9.68 14.82
C PRO A 65 3.93 10.76 15.83
N PHE A 66 3.70 11.98 15.35
CA PHE A 66 3.33 13.12 16.18
C PHE A 66 2.36 14.06 15.45
N ILE A 67 1.57 14.80 16.23
CA ILE A 67 0.61 15.80 15.72
C ILE A 67 1.27 17.15 15.44
N GLY A 68 0.65 17.95 14.57
CA GLY A 68 1.09 19.31 14.24
C GLY A 68 1.90 19.37 12.95
N GLN A 69 2.77 20.38 12.85
CA GLN A 69 3.57 20.60 11.63
C GLN A 69 4.55 19.46 11.40
N GLN A 70 4.37 18.73 10.30
CA GLN A 70 5.24 17.63 9.91
C GLN A 70 6.61 18.13 9.42
N LYS A 71 7.64 17.29 9.61
CA LYS A 71 9.00 17.56 9.15
C LYS A 71 9.02 17.68 7.62
N GLN A 72 9.91 18.53 7.10
CA GLN A 72 10.12 18.61 5.66
C GLN A 72 10.85 17.35 5.16
N PRO A 73 10.58 16.90 3.93
CA PRO A 73 11.33 15.80 3.31
C PRO A 73 12.84 16.05 3.34
N ILE A 74 13.62 15.00 3.63
CA ILE A 74 15.08 15.06 3.52
C ILE A 74 15.44 14.87 2.04
N PRO A 75 16.02 15.87 1.36
CA PRO A 75 16.28 15.77 -0.07
C PRO A 75 17.15 14.57 -0.43
N GLY A 76 16.72 13.81 -1.43
CA GLY A 76 17.46 12.64 -1.91
C GLY A 76 17.22 11.36 -1.10
N LEU A 77 16.32 11.37 -0.11
CA LEU A 77 16.00 10.22 0.74
C LEU A 77 14.55 9.79 0.53
N HIS A 78 14.38 8.58 0.00
CA HIS A 78 13.09 7.93 -0.22
C HIS A 78 12.30 7.79 1.10
N ASN A 79 10.99 8.12 1.08
CA ASN A 79 10.07 8.05 2.23
C ASN A 79 10.62 8.63 3.55
N SER A 80 11.45 9.66 3.46
CA SER A 80 12.26 10.16 4.60
C SER A 80 11.48 10.56 5.86
N GLN A 81 10.19 10.84 5.74
CA GLN A 81 9.32 11.28 6.85
C GLN A 81 8.16 10.31 7.11
N ALA A 82 8.13 9.14 6.47
CA ALA A 82 7.06 8.17 6.67
C ALA A 82 7.05 7.70 8.13
N ALA A 83 5.86 7.65 8.72
CA ALA A 83 5.63 7.30 10.11
C ALA A 83 4.66 6.13 10.22
N ALA A 84 5.01 5.15 11.06
CA ALA A 84 4.16 4.00 11.35
C ALA A 84 2.84 4.42 12.02
N SER A 85 1.80 3.60 11.85
CA SER A 85 0.47 3.80 12.42
C SER A 85 -0.07 2.48 12.96
N PRO A 86 -0.34 2.30 14.27
CA PRO A 86 0.17 3.14 15.33
C PRO A 86 1.71 3.17 15.30
N GLY A 87 2.32 4.14 15.98
CA GLY A 87 3.78 4.19 16.04
C GLY A 87 4.36 2.90 16.62
N ARG A 88 5.51 2.43 16.12
CA ARG A 88 6.16 1.17 16.56
C ARG A 88 6.27 1.04 18.09
N ASN A 89 6.46 2.14 18.82
CA ASN A 89 6.45 2.15 20.30
C ASN A 89 5.12 1.71 20.94
N VAL A 90 3.98 1.99 20.31
CA VAL A 90 2.65 1.54 20.74
C VAL A 90 2.48 0.05 20.43
N VAL A 91 2.95 -0.40 19.26
CA VAL A 91 2.96 -1.83 18.88
C VAL A 91 3.68 -2.65 19.95
N MET A 92 4.86 -2.18 20.38
CA MET A 92 5.69 -2.80 21.43
C MET A 92 5.06 -2.85 22.84
N GLN A 93 3.86 -2.31 23.03
CA GLN A 93 3.25 -2.11 24.35
C GLN A 93 1.81 -2.63 24.39
N PRO A 94 1.59 -3.94 24.67
CA PRO A 94 0.27 -4.55 24.65
C PRO A 94 -0.79 -3.89 25.53
N TYR A 95 -0.38 -3.25 26.63
CA TYR A 95 -1.30 -2.52 27.51
C TYR A 95 -1.93 -1.28 26.83
N LEU A 96 -1.36 -0.79 25.73
CA LEU A 96 -1.92 0.29 24.91
C LEU A 96 -2.86 -0.22 23.80
N TRP A 97 -2.88 -1.52 23.51
CA TRP A 97 -3.65 -2.08 22.40
C TRP A 97 -5.16 -1.91 22.54
N GLY A 98 -5.69 -1.66 23.74
CA GLY A 98 -7.10 -1.29 23.93
C GLY A 98 -7.48 0.02 23.20
N GLN A 99 -6.53 0.94 22.99
CA GLN A 99 -6.77 2.13 22.16
C GLN A 99 -6.76 1.79 20.67
N VAL A 100 -5.87 0.88 20.25
CA VAL A 100 -5.80 0.39 18.87
C VAL A 100 -7.07 -0.36 18.50
N GLU A 101 -7.58 -1.22 19.39
CA GLU A 101 -8.88 -1.88 19.24
C GLU A 101 -10.00 -0.87 19.00
N ARG A 102 -10.07 0.15 19.85
CA ARG A 102 -11.11 1.19 19.76
C ARG A 102 -11.02 1.95 18.43
N TYR A 103 -9.82 2.31 18.00
CA TYR A 103 -9.57 2.95 16.71
C TYR A 103 -10.07 2.11 15.53
N LEU A 104 -9.71 0.81 15.47
CA LEU A 104 -10.16 -0.08 14.39
C LEU A 104 -11.68 -0.21 14.41
N LYS A 105 -12.27 -0.48 15.59
CA LYS A 105 -13.72 -0.70 15.71
C LYS A 105 -14.54 0.54 15.38
N GLU A 106 -14.10 1.72 15.79
CA GLU A 106 -14.79 2.98 15.46
C GLU A 106 -14.75 3.26 13.96
N ILE A 107 -13.59 3.13 13.30
CA ILE A 107 -13.47 3.40 11.85
C ILE A 107 -14.24 2.36 11.04
N ILE A 108 -13.97 1.07 11.26
CA ILE A 108 -14.64 0.00 10.51
C ILE A 108 -16.15 0.06 10.78
N GLY A 109 -16.56 0.32 12.02
CA GLY A 109 -17.96 0.40 12.41
C GLY A 109 -18.71 1.56 11.76
N HIS A 110 -18.10 2.75 11.70
CA HIS A 110 -18.68 3.92 11.05
C HIS A 110 -18.90 3.69 9.55
N PHE A 111 -17.96 3.01 8.87
CA PHE A 111 -17.98 2.79 7.42
C PHE A 111 -18.36 1.35 6.99
N ALA A 112 -18.95 0.55 7.88
CA ALA A 112 -19.16 -0.91 7.70
C ALA A 112 -19.96 -1.29 6.44
N HIS A 113 -20.76 -0.36 5.91
CA HIS A 113 -21.64 -0.54 4.75
C HIS A 113 -21.39 0.49 3.65
N ASP A 114 -20.29 1.25 3.74
CA ASP A 114 -19.97 2.28 2.78
C ASP A 114 -19.35 1.68 1.51
N GLU A 115 -20.09 1.73 0.40
CA GLU A 115 -19.67 1.18 -0.89
C GLU A 115 -18.52 1.98 -1.55
N ARG A 116 -18.15 3.16 -1.03
CA ARG A 116 -16.96 3.90 -1.49
C ARG A 116 -15.68 3.20 -1.05
N ILE A 117 -15.72 2.50 0.08
CA ILE A 117 -14.64 1.63 0.57
C ILE A 117 -14.90 0.22 0.05
N VAL A 118 -13.88 -0.37 -0.57
CA VAL A 118 -14.03 -1.68 -1.21
C VAL A 118 -13.29 -2.79 -0.49
N ILE A 119 -12.26 -2.46 0.31
CA ILE A 119 -11.45 -3.43 1.08
C ILE A 119 -10.92 -2.75 2.35
N TRP A 120 -10.90 -3.49 3.45
CA TRP A 120 -10.16 -3.13 4.66
C TRP A 120 -8.82 -3.84 4.66
N ASP A 121 -7.76 -3.06 4.47
CA ASP A 121 -6.39 -3.53 4.68
C ASP A 121 -6.02 -3.23 6.14
N LEU A 122 -5.92 -4.26 6.96
CA LEU A 122 -5.87 -4.07 8.40
C LEU A 122 -4.48 -3.62 8.86
N TYR A 123 -3.43 -4.03 8.16
CA TYR A 123 -2.05 -3.79 8.58
C TYR A 123 -1.10 -3.85 7.38
N ASN A 124 -0.49 -2.73 7.04
CA ASN A 124 0.59 -2.67 6.07
C ASN A 124 1.90 -3.21 6.64
N GLU A 125 2.47 -4.16 5.92
CA GLU A 125 3.79 -4.76 6.18
C GLU A 125 4.10 -5.02 7.66
N PRO A 126 3.23 -5.74 8.41
CA PRO A 126 3.53 -6.09 9.79
C PRO A 126 4.89 -6.78 9.85
N THR A 127 5.68 -6.44 10.86
CA THR A 127 7.08 -6.81 11.11
C THR A 127 8.13 -6.00 10.33
N ASN A 128 7.73 -5.00 9.54
CA ASN A 128 8.71 -4.13 8.87
C ASN A 128 9.42 -3.21 9.88
N ARG A 129 10.73 -3.43 10.03
CA ARG A 129 11.59 -2.67 10.94
C ARG A 129 12.42 -1.59 10.27
N MET A 130 12.34 -1.47 8.95
CA MET A 130 13.27 -0.69 8.15
C MET A 130 13.20 0.80 8.50
N ILE A 131 14.36 1.45 8.55
CA ILE A 131 14.55 2.89 8.72
C ILE A 131 15.49 3.35 7.61
N PHE A 132 15.10 4.37 6.86
CA PHE A 132 15.92 4.93 5.79
C PHE A 132 16.77 6.10 6.30
N THR A 133 18.05 6.06 5.98
CA THR A 133 19.02 7.10 6.31
C THR A 133 19.81 7.50 5.07
N LEU A 134 20.47 8.65 5.10
CA LEU A 134 21.37 9.06 4.01
C LEU A 134 22.59 8.12 3.85
N ALA A 135 22.94 7.37 4.89
CA ALA A 135 24.05 6.42 4.86
C ALA A 135 23.61 5.01 4.38
N GLY A 136 22.31 4.74 4.30
CA GLY A 136 21.77 3.40 4.07
C GLY A 136 20.50 3.12 4.85
N GLU A 137 20.39 1.91 5.36
CA GLU A 137 19.26 1.43 6.15
C GLU A 137 19.72 1.13 7.57
N ASP A 138 18.84 1.39 8.51
CA ASP A 138 18.91 0.89 9.88
C ASP A 138 17.64 0.06 10.15
N ALA A 139 17.56 -0.57 11.32
CA ALA A 139 16.40 -1.35 11.71
C ALA A 139 15.97 -0.98 13.14
N PHE A 140 14.66 -0.87 13.31
CA PHE A 140 14.03 -0.81 14.62
C PHE A 140 14.27 -2.12 15.41
N ASP A 141 13.90 -2.12 16.69
CA ASP A 141 14.07 -3.25 17.60
C ASP A 141 13.49 -4.56 17.02
N PRO A 142 14.25 -5.69 17.00
CA PRO A 142 13.76 -6.99 16.52
C PRO A 142 12.53 -7.51 17.27
N ALA A 143 12.31 -7.10 18.51
CA ALA A 143 11.12 -7.51 19.25
C ALA A 143 9.81 -7.01 18.61
N LEU A 144 9.86 -5.99 17.74
CA LEU A 144 8.69 -5.51 16.98
C LEU A 144 7.99 -6.63 16.21
N GLU A 145 8.74 -7.59 15.68
CA GLU A 145 8.19 -8.64 14.82
C GLU A 145 7.14 -9.49 15.57
N GLU A 146 7.43 -9.86 16.82
CA GLU A 146 6.52 -10.64 17.66
C GLU A 146 5.27 -9.83 18.02
N TYR A 147 5.44 -8.57 18.43
CA TYR A 147 4.32 -7.72 18.83
C TYR A 147 3.43 -7.35 17.64
N SER A 148 4.03 -7.08 16.48
CA SER A 148 3.31 -6.76 15.25
C SER A 148 2.51 -7.96 14.74
N HIS A 149 3.09 -9.17 14.78
CA HIS A 149 2.36 -10.40 14.48
C HIS A 149 1.13 -10.57 15.37
N GLN A 150 1.29 -10.44 16.69
CA GLN A 150 0.18 -10.58 17.63
C GLN A 150 -0.89 -9.50 17.44
N LEU A 151 -0.48 -8.25 17.19
CA LEU A 151 -1.40 -7.15 16.92
C LEU A 151 -2.17 -7.35 15.61
N MET A 152 -1.53 -7.90 14.57
CA MET A 152 -2.18 -8.28 13.31
C MET A 152 -3.31 -9.29 13.55
N GLU A 153 -3.06 -10.36 14.32
CA GLU A 153 -4.11 -11.33 14.65
C GLU A 153 -5.28 -10.68 15.42
N LYS A 154 -4.96 -9.78 16.35
CA LYS A 154 -5.98 -9.01 17.09
C LYS A 154 -6.79 -8.11 16.18
N ALA A 155 -6.17 -7.45 15.21
CA ALA A 155 -6.86 -6.61 14.25
C ALA A 155 -7.88 -7.39 13.42
N PHE A 156 -7.53 -8.60 12.95
CA PHE A 156 -8.50 -9.50 12.32
C PHE A 156 -9.66 -9.82 13.28
N MET A 157 -9.37 -10.22 14.52
CA MET A 157 -10.43 -10.51 15.51
C MET A 157 -11.39 -9.33 15.69
N TRP A 158 -10.86 -8.13 15.94
CA TRP A 158 -11.67 -6.93 16.18
C TRP A 158 -12.47 -6.51 14.96
N ALA A 159 -11.89 -6.56 13.76
CA ALA A 159 -12.60 -6.26 12.52
C ALA A 159 -13.75 -7.26 12.27
N ARG A 160 -13.54 -8.55 12.57
CA ARG A 160 -14.58 -9.59 12.47
C ARG A 160 -15.71 -9.39 13.48
N GLU A 161 -15.42 -8.88 14.67
CA GLU A 161 -16.45 -8.54 15.65
C GLU A 161 -17.36 -7.40 15.18
N VAL A 162 -16.83 -6.46 14.38
CA VAL A 162 -17.63 -5.39 13.74
C VAL A 162 -18.45 -5.94 12.56
N ASN A 163 -17.93 -6.95 11.87
CA ASN A 163 -18.58 -7.61 10.73
C ASN A 163 -18.95 -6.65 9.58
N PRO A 164 -17.97 -5.92 9.01
CA PRO A 164 -18.21 -5.06 7.85
C PRO A 164 -18.56 -5.88 6.60
N THR A 165 -19.19 -5.21 5.62
CA THR A 165 -19.55 -5.85 4.34
C THR A 165 -18.37 -6.02 3.38
N GLN A 166 -17.34 -5.20 3.53
CA GLN A 166 -16.12 -5.27 2.73
C GLN A 166 -15.19 -6.38 3.24
N PRO A 167 -14.44 -7.06 2.35
CA PRO A 167 -13.47 -8.07 2.73
C PRO A 167 -12.30 -7.48 3.54
N LEU A 168 -11.73 -8.32 4.40
CA LEU A 168 -10.55 -8.01 5.20
C LEU A 168 -9.30 -8.62 4.58
N THR A 169 -8.17 -7.90 4.63
CA THR A 169 -6.88 -8.41 4.17
C THR A 169 -5.70 -7.85 4.97
N VAL A 170 -4.58 -8.56 4.93
CA VAL A 170 -3.23 -8.10 5.30
C VAL A 170 -2.27 -8.68 4.28
N GLY A 171 -1.42 -7.82 3.70
CA GLY A 171 -0.51 -8.20 2.63
C GLY A 171 0.67 -9.05 3.11
N ALA A 172 0.90 -10.19 2.45
CA ALA A 172 2.17 -10.89 2.59
C ALA A 172 3.27 -10.13 1.83
N TRP A 173 4.39 -9.85 2.47
CA TRP A 173 5.41 -8.94 1.90
C TRP A 173 6.84 -9.47 1.99
N HIS A 174 7.12 -10.52 2.76
CA HIS A 174 8.46 -11.12 2.82
C HIS A 174 8.69 -11.96 1.57
N ILE A 175 9.40 -11.40 0.60
CA ILE A 175 9.75 -12.05 -0.66
C ILE A 175 11.22 -11.78 -1.00
N ALA A 176 11.79 -12.64 -1.85
CA ALA A 176 13.03 -12.36 -2.56
C ALA A 176 13.03 -10.96 -3.19
N ASN A 177 14.20 -10.31 -3.22
CA ASN A 177 14.36 -8.98 -3.81
C ASN A 177 15.56 -8.97 -4.79
N ILE A 178 15.82 -7.83 -5.42
CA ILE A 178 16.87 -7.72 -6.45
C ILE A 178 18.29 -7.95 -5.90
N LEU A 179 18.48 -7.84 -4.57
CA LEU A 179 19.76 -8.08 -3.89
C LEU A 179 19.89 -9.53 -3.38
N ASP A 180 18.77 -10.22 -3.15
CA ASP A 180 18.70 -11.64 -2.80
C ASP A 180 17.53 -12.34 -3.51
N LEU A 181 17.79 -12.78 -4.75
CA LEU A 181 16.83 -13.52 -5.57
C LEU A 181 16.51 -14.92 -5.03
N GLY A 182 17.30 -15.43 -4.08
CA GLY A 182 17.17 -16.76 -3.49
C GLY A 182 16.32 -16.80 -2.23
N ALA A 183 15.96 -15.64 -1.66
CA ALA A 183 15.22 -15.55 -0.42
C ALA A 183 13.84 -16.26 -0.49
N PRO A 184 13.34 -16.77 0.64
CA PRO A 184 12.01 -17.37 0.71
C PRO A 184 10.91 -16.41 0.25
N ILE A 185 9.85 -16.96 -0.36
CA ILE A 185 8.68 -16.21 -0.83
C ILE A 185 7.51 -16.52 0.09
N TYR A 186 7.08 -15.52 0.86
CA TYR A 186 5.95 -15.54 1.80
C TYR A 186 6.00 -16.69 2.82
N GLN A 187 7.21 -17.10 3.21
CA GLN A 187 7.43 -18.15 4.23
C GLN A 187 7.56 -17.60 5.64
N HIS A 188 7.55 -16.27 5.80
CA HIS A 188 7.57 -15.67 7.13
C HIS A 188 6.30 -16.06 7.89
N PRO A 189 6.36 -16.42 9.19
CA PRO A 189 5.18 -16.83 9.94
C PRO A 189 4.03 -15.81 9.92
N THR A 190 4.36 -14.52 9.93
CA THR A 190 3.36 -13.44 9.80
C THR A 190 2.68 -13.44 8.44
N ASP A 191 3.41 -13.68 7.35
CA ASP A 191 2.82 -13.74 6.00
C ASP A 191 1.87 -14.92 5.86
N ILE A 192 2.30 -16.11 6.27
CA ILE A 192 1.48 -17.32 6.24
C ILE A 192 0.17 -17.07 7.01
N ARG A 193 0.29 -16.48 8.20
CA ARG A 193 -0.86 -16.20 9.05
C ARG A 193 -1.79 -15.13 8.47
N ALA A 194 -1.24 -14.07 7.88
CA ALA A 194 -2.00 -13.04 7.18
C ALA A 194 -2.82 -13.65 6.02
N LEU A 195 -2.19 -14.49 5.20
CA LEU A 195 -2.82 -15.17 4.07
C LEU A 195 -3.95 -16.11 4.51
N GLU A 196 -3.77 -16.83 5.62
CA GLU A 196 -4.81 -17.70 6.20
C GLU A 196 -6.05 -16.91 6.65
N LEU A 197 -5.85 -15.77 7.32
CA LEU A 197 -6.92 -14.97 7.94
C LEU A 197 -7.67 -14.07 6.94
N SER A 198 -7.03 -13.70 5.83
CA SER A 198 -7.57 -12.74 4.84
C SER A 198 -8.70 -13.32 3.99
N ASP A 199 -9.78 -12.56 3.79
CA ASP A 199 -10.88 -12.95 2.88
C ASP A 199 -10.44 -12.96 1.41
N ILE A 200 -9.57 -12.01 1.09
CA ILE A 200 -8.93 -11.81 -0.20
C ILE A 200 -7.43 -11.83 0.00
N ILE A 201 -6.72 -12.56 -0.85
CA ILE A 201 -5.26 -12.64 -0.77
C ILE A 201 -4.68 -11.33 -1.27
N SER A 202 -3.88 -10.65 -0.44
CA SER A 202 -3.08 -9.53 -0.87
C SER A 202 -1.59 -9.82 -0.66
N PHE A 203 -0.75 -9.24 -1.51
CA PHE A 203 0.69 -9.42 -1.44
C PHE A 203 1.46 -8.24 -2.04
N HIS A 204 2.69 -8.04 -1.57
CA HIS A 204 3.63 -7.05 -2.10
C HIS A 204 4.72 -7.77 -2.90
N ALA A 205 5.11 -7.19 -4.03
CA ALA A 205 6.10 -7.80 -4.91
C ALA A 205 6.82 -6.75 -5.77
N TYR A 206 7.96 -6.28 -5.25
CA TYR A 206 8.89 -5.40 -5.97
C TYR A 206 10.01 -6.21 -6.64
N VAL A 207 9.63 -7.09 -7.56
CA VAL A 207 10.51 -8.14 -8.10
C VAL A 207 10.48 -8.22 -9.63
N PRO A 208 11.47 -8.86 -10.27
CA PRO A 208 11.42 -9.19 -11.69
C PRO A 208 10.27 -10.15 -12.03
N LEU A 209 9.91 -10.21 -13.32
CA LEU A 209 8.72 -10.92 -13.81
C LEU A 209 8.69 -12.43 -13.48
N ASP A 210 9.84 -13.10 -13.46
CA ASP A 210 9.94 -14.53 -13.13
C ASP A 210 9.62 -14.82 -11.66
N LEU A 211 10.13 -14.00 -10.75
CA LEU A 211 9.80 -14.06 -9.33
C LEU A 211 8.34 -13.67 -9.06
N MET A 212 7.79 -12.68 -9.79
CA MET A 212 6.37 -12.34 -9.73
C MET A 212 5.49 -13.54 -10.12
N ASN A 213 5.81 -14.24 -11.21
CA ASN A 213 5.10 -15.46 -11.61
C ASN A 213 5.18 -16.56 -10.55
N LYS A 214 6.35 -16.75 -9.94
CA LYS A 214 6.54 -17.73 -8.86
C LYS A 214 5.70 -17.38 -7.63
N ALA A 215 5.68 -16.10 -7.24
CA ALA A 215 4.87 -15.59 -6.14
C ALA A 215 3.37 -15.86 -6.39
N ILE A 216 2.85 -15.49 -7.56
CA ILE A 216 1.46 -15.76 -7.96
C ILE A 216 1.16 -17.27 -7.92
N GLY A 217 2.07 -18.10 -8.42
CA GLY A 217 1.93 -19.55 -8.42
C GLY A 217 1.77 -20.14 -7.02
N LEU A 218 2.53 -19.66 -6.04
CA LEU A 218 2.42 -20.08 -4.63
C LEU A 218 1.09 -19.62 -4.01
N LEU A 219 0.69 -18.37 -4.26
CA LEU A 219 -0.51 -17.77 -3.67
C LEU A 219 -1.81 -18.36 -4.23
N LYS A 220 -1.81 -18.93 -5.44
CA LYS A 220 -2.97 -19.63 -6.03
C LYS A 220 -3.46 -20.81 -5.18
N GLU A 221 -2.61 -21.41 -4.36
CA GLU A 221 -2.98 -22.53 -3.48
C GLU A 221 -4.05 -22.14 -2.44
N TYR A 222 -4.16 -20.86 -2.09
CA TYR A 222 -5.17 -20.36 -1.16
C TYR A 222 -6.59 -20.31 -1.75
N LYS A 223 -6.74 -20.45 -3.08
CA LYS A 223 -8.05 -20.55 -3.78
C LYS A 223 -9.03 -19.42 -3.45
N ARG A 224 -8.50 -18.21 -3.25
CA ARG A 224 -9.25 -16.97 -3.00
C ARG A 224 -8.87 -15.94 -4.06
N PRO A 225 -9.71 -14.91 -4.32
CA PRO A 225 -9.31 -13.79 -5.16
C PRO A 225 -8.02 -13.15 -4.66
N MET A 226 -7.27 -12.51 -5.56
CA MET A 226 -5.91 -12.05 -5.27
C MET A 226 -5.68 -10.62 -5.76
N LEU A 227 -4.93 -9.85 -4.98
CA LEU A 227 -4.49 -8.50 -5.28
C LEU A 227 -2.99 -8.35 -5.03
N CYS A 228 -2.28 -7.70 -5.95
CA CYS A 228 -0.94 -7.20 -5.67
C CYS A 228 -1.08 -5.78 -5.11
N THR A 229 -0.97 -5.60 -3.80
CA THR A 229 -1.29 -4.32 -3.13
C THR A 229 -0.13 -3.35 -3.07
N GLU A 230 1.07 -3.80 -3.44
CA GLU A 230 2.23 -2.95 -3.69
C GLU A 230 3.16 -3.59 -4.73
N TRP A 231 3.44 -2.85 -5.79
CA TRP A 231 4.38 -3.24 -6.85
C TRP A 231 4.92 -1.98 -7.54
N LEU A 232 5.69 -2.20 -8.61
CA LEU A 232 6.41 -1.23 -9.43
C LEU A 232 7.64 -0.68 -8.72
N ALA A 233 8.81 -1.16 -9.11
CA ALA A 233 10.11 -0.70 -8.64
C ALA A 233 11.08 -0.90 -9.80
N ARG A 234 11.26 0.15 -10.63
CA ARG A 234 11.94 -0.01 -11.93
C ARG A 234 13.41 -0.44 -11.80
N HIS A 235 14.07 -0.07 -10.70
CA HIS A 235 15.44 -0.51 -10.39
C HIS A 235 15.52 -1.94 -9.86
N ALA A 236 14.40 -2.52 -9.43
CA ALA A 236 14.28 -3.93 -9.04
C ALA A 236 13.71 -4.79 -10.17
N GLU A 237 13.80 -4.31 -11.43
CA GLU A 237 13.24 -4.96 -12.63
C GLU A 237 11.72 -5.22 -12.57
N SER A 238 11.00 -4.53 -11.69
CA SER A 238 9.55 -4.53 -11.63
C SER A 238 9.01 -3.42 -12.52
N LYS A 239 8.59 -3.76 -13.75
CA LYS A 239 8.18 -2.81 -14.80
C LYS A 239 6.71 -2.97 -15.20
N MET A 240 6.05 -1.86 -15.52
CA MET A 240 4.63 -1.85 -15.92
C MET A 240 4.34 -2.68 -17.18
N HIS A 241 5.13 -2.51 -18.24
CA HIS A 241 4.87 -3.14 -19.54
C HIS A 241 5.04 -4.66 -19.54
N GLU A 242 5.68 -5.22 -18.51
CA GLU A 242 5.86 -6.66 -18.31
C GLU A 242 4.80 -7.21 -17.35
N GLN A 243 4.53 -6.52 -16.24
CA GLN A 243 3.65 -7.04 -15.17
C GLN A 243 2.16 -6.77 -15.39
N LEU A 244 1.77 -5.65 -16.01
CA LEU A 244 0.34 -5.37 -16.26
C LEU A 244 -0.30 -6.45 -17.15
N PRO A 245 0.32 -6.92 -18.25
CA PRO A 245 -0.21 -8.03 -19.04
C PRO A 245 -0.37 -9.32 -18.22
N LEU A 246 0.57 -9.61 -17.30
CA LEU A 246 0.50 -10.77 -16.41
C LEU A 246 -0.67 -10.65 -15.44
N PHE A 247 -0.81 -9.52 -14.75
CA PHE A 247 -1.91 -9.29 -13.81
C PHE A 247 -3.27 -9.44 -14.50
N ASN A 248 -3.44 -8.85 -15.68
CA ASN A 248 -4.67 -9.00 -16.46
C ASN A 248 -4.91 -10.46 -16.90
N ALA A 249 -3.87 -11.17 -17.36
CA ALA A 249 -4.01 -12.57 -17.76
C ALA A 249 -4.39 -13.49 -16.58
N GLU A 250 -3.94 -13.15 -15.37
CA GLU A 250 -4.21 -13.88 -14.14
C GLU A 250 -5.44 -13.39 -13.37
N GLY A 251 -6.06 -12.30 -13.82
CA GLY A 251 -7.21 -11.68 -13.19
C GLY A 251 -6.90 -11.05 -11.82
N ILE A 252 -5.70 -10.51 -11.64
CA ILE A 252 -5.20 -9.95 -10.39
C ILE A 252 -5.33 -8.42 -10.45
N GLY A 253 -6.02 -7.82 -9.47
CA GLY A 253 -6.00 -6.36 -9.29
C GLY A 253 -4.66 -5.90 -8.74
N CYS A 254 -4.18 -4.72 -9.14
CA CYS A 254 -2.81 -4.30 -8.83
C CYS A 254 -2.73 -2.83 -8.38
N TYR A 255 -2.05 -2.58 -7.26
CA TYR A 255 -1.85 -1.27 -6.65
C TYR A 255 -0.37 -0.93 -6.72
N GLN A 256 0.00 -0.01 -7.59
CA GLN A 256 1.38 0.44 -7.64
C GLN A 256 1.67 1.36 -6.45
N TRP A 257 2.88 1.32 -5.93
CA TRP A 257 3.35 2.33 -4.98
C TRP A 257 3.68 3.64 -5.72
N GLY A 258 3.33 4.79 -5.14
CA GLY A 258 3.66 6.10 -5.70
C GLY A 258 2.82 6.53 -6.91
N LEU A 259 2.52 7.84 -6.97
CA LEU A 259 1.76 8.47 -8.06
C LEU A 259 2.53 9.63 -8.67
N VAL A 260 2.67 10.68 -7.88
CA VAL A 260 3.21 11.97 -8.28
C VAL A 260 4.52 12.16 -7.55
N LYS A 261 5.52 12.65 -8.27
CA LYS A 261 6.77 13.12 -7.70
C LYS A 261 6.48 14.18 -6.64
N GLY A 262 6.59 13.81 -5.37
CA GLY A 262 6.18 14.66 -4.25
C GLY A 262 7.07 14.51 -3.01
N ALA A 263 6.50 14.86 -1.85
CA ALA A 263 7.21 14.93 -0.57
C ALA A 263 7.83 13.58 -0.14
N THR A 264 7.19 12.46 -0.48
CA THR A 264 7.68 11.11 -0.21
C THR A 264 8.91 10.74 -1.03
N GLN A 265 9.18 11.45 -2.13
CA GLN A 265 10.32 11.21 -3.03
C GLN A 265 10.41 9.77 -3.56
N THR A 266 9.25 9.15 -3.84
CA THR A 266 9.14 7.76 -4.34
C THR A 266 9.67 7.55 -5.77
N HIS A 267 10.00 8.61 -6.49
CA HIS A 267 10.80 8.55 -7.72
C HIS A 267 12.28 8.19 -7.47
N ILE A 268 12.78 8.32 -6.24
CA ILE A 268 14.16 7.96 -5.84
C ILE A 268 14.15 6.51 -5.32
N PRO A 269 15.13 5.66 -5.69
CA PRO A 269 15.21 4.31 -5.15
C PRO A 269 15.55 4.26 -3.67
N TRP A 270 15.22 3.14 -3.03
CA TRP A 270 15.63 2.85 -1.66
C TRP A 270 17.15 2.99 -1.48
N PRO A 271 17.63 3.34 -0.27
CA PRO A 271 19.05 3.63 -0.05
C PRO A 271 19.99 2.49 -0.49
N GLU A 272 19.57 1.23 -0.40
CA GLU A 272 20.38 0.05 -0.77
C GLU A 272 20.59 -0.03 -2.27
N ILE A 273 19.53 0.17 -3.05
CA ILE A 273 19.58 0.23 -4.51
C ILE A 273 20.34 1.49 -4.94
N LYS A 274 20.07 2.64 -4.31
CA LYS A 274 20.74 3.91 -4.63
C LYS A 274 22.26 3.85 -4.44
N ARG A 275 22.75 3.10 -3.45
CA ARG A 275 24.20 2.92 -3.21
C ARG A 275 24.86 1.96 -4.19
N THR A 276 24.10 1.08 -4.81
CA THR A 276 24.62 0.03 -5.70
C THR A 276 24.48 0.39 -7.18
N ASP A 277 23.47 1.19 -7.55
CA ASP A 277 23.26 1.69 -8.91
C ASP A 277 23.85 3.11 -9.08
N ASN A 278 25.04 3.21 -9.69
CA ASN A 278 25.70 4.49 -9.97
C ASN A 278 24.93 5.39 -10.96
N ASP A 279 23.99 4.82 -11.72
CA ASP A 279 23.15 5.54 -12.69
C ASP A 279 21.68 5.56 -12.25
N TYR A 280 21.44 5.49 -10.93
CA TYR A 280 20.08 5.45 -10.39
C TYR A 280 19.21 6.63 -10.86
N ALA A 281 19.82 7.80 -11.14
CA ALA A 281 19.12 9.02 -11.53
C ALA A 281 18.62 9.00 -12.99
N SER A 282 19.08 8.06 -13.82
CA SER A 282 18.62 7.90 -15.22
C SER A 282 17.14 7.52 -15.32
N ARG A 283 16.57 6.94 -14.27
CA ARG A 283 15.19 6.48 -14.24
C ARG A 283 14.51 6.70 -12.90
N TRP A 284 13.18 6.81 -12.93
CA TRP A 284 12.38 6.92 -11.71
C TRP A 284 12.09 5.56 -11.12
N PHE A 285 11.99 5.49 -9.80
CA PHE A 285 11.74 4.25 -9.09
C PHE A 285 10.28 3.82 -9.16
N HIS A 286 9.38 4.49 -8.43
CA HIS A 286 7.95 4.15 -8.41
C HIS A 286 7.08 5.15 -9.19
N ASP A 287 7.25 6.45 -8.94
CA ASP A 287 6.32 7.50 -9.42
C ASP A 287 6.06 7.46 -10.93
N VAL A 288 4.91 8.01 -11.31
CA VAL A 288 4.36 7.94 -12.67
C VAL A 288 4.04 9.29 -13.27
N PHE A 289 3.81 10.32 -12.45
CA PHE A 289 3.66 11.70 -12.88
C PHE A 289 4.72 12.60 -12.24
N ASN A 290 5.14 13.63 -12.97
CA ASN A 290 5.86 14.75 -12.36
C ASN A 290 4.89 15.64 -11.58
N GLU A 291 5.44 16.65 -10.91
CA GLU A 291 4.74 17.66 -10.13
C GLU A 291 3.60 18.38 -10.91
N GLU A 292 3.69 18.41 -12.24
CA GLU A 292 2.71 19.02 -13.14
C GLU A 292 1.74 18.02 -13.77
N GLY A 293 1.73 16.75 -13.34
CA GLY A 293 0.83 15.71 -13.88
C GLY A 293 1.27 15.11 -15.21
N THR A 294 2.48 15.40 -15.67
CA THR A 294 3.05 14.84 -16.90
C THR A 294 3.59 13.44 -16.64
N ALA A 295 3.15 12.46 -17.44
CA ALA A 295 3.54 11.07 -17.29
C ALA A 295 5.06 10.86 -17.49
N TYR A 296 5.64 10.02 -16.63
CA TYR A 296 7.04 9.61 -16.66
C TYR A 296 7.33 8.79 -17.91
N ALA A 297 8.15 9.37 -18.81
CA ALA A 297 8.49 8.83 -20.11
C ALA A 297 7.26 8.61 -21.02
N LEU A 298 6.92 9.64 -21.80
CA LEU A 298 6.10 9.55 -23.01
C LEU A 298 6.80 8.71 -24.10
N ASN A 299 7.14 7.45 -23.81
CA ASN A 299 7.38 6.49 -24.88
C ASN A 299 6.04 5.81 -25.20
N PRO A 300 5.34 6.23 -26.27
CA PRO A 300 4.00 5.76 -26.59
C PRO A 300 3.92 4.25 -26.89
N LYS A 301 5.07 3.55 -26.99
CA LYS A 301 5.12 2.09 -27.16
C LYS A 301 4.99 1.32 -25.85
N THR A 302 5.31 1.90 -24.68
CA THR A 302 5.35 1.17 -23.39
C THR A 302 4.21 1.58 -22.45
N TRP A 303 3.85 2.86 -22.41
CA TRP A 303 2.82 3.36 -21.48
C TRP A 303 1.40 3.21 -22.03
N THR A 304 1.13 3.81 -23.18
CA THR A 304 -0.18 3.72 -23.84
C THR A 304 -0.49 2.30 -24.27
N SER A 305 0.49 1.51 -24.74
CA SER A 305 0.27 0.10 -25.10
C SER A 305 -0.03 -0.79 -23.89
N ALA A 306 0.62 -0.59 -22.75
CA ALA A 306 0.37 -1.42 -21.56
C ALA A 306 -1.00 -1.13 -20.96
N LEU A 307 -1.38 0.15 -20.85
CA LEU A 307 -2.72 0.54 -20.43
C LEU A 307 -3.77 0.09 -21.46
N LEU A 308 -3.55 0.31 -22.78
CA LEU A 308 -4.46 -0.22 -23.81
C LEU A 308 -4.59 -1.74 -23.71
N LEU A 309 -3.51 -2.50 -23.55
CA LEU A 309 -3.57 -3.96 -23.47
C LEU A 309 -4.28 -4.45 -22.20
N PHE A 310 -4.12 -3.72 -21.10
CA PHE A 310 -4.81 -3.99 -19.83
C PHE A 310 -6.33 -3.72 -19.97
N TYR A 311 -6.73 -2.60 -20.58
CA TYR A 311 -8.16 -2.25 -20.74
C TYR A 311 -8.84 -2.93 -21.94
N LEU A 312 -8.13 -3.30 -23.00
CA LEU A 312 -8.69 -3.91 -24.22
C LEU A 312 -8.81 -5.44 -24.14
N SER A 313 -8.34 -6.07 -23.07
CA SER A 313 -8.53 -7.51 -22.86
C SER A 313 -9.94 -7.78 -22.36
N PRO A 314 -10.80 -8.48 -23.13
CA PRO A 314 -12.17 -8.74 -22.72
C PRO A 314 -12.19 -9.84 -21.66
N VAL A 315 -12.10 -9.48 -20.39
CA VAL A 315 -12.44 -10.42 -19.30
C VAL A 315 -13.97 -10.38 -19.13
N PHE A 316 -14.61 -11.38 -19.74
CA PHE A 316 -16.02 -11.70 -19.51
C PHE A 316 -16.25 -11.97 -18.02
N CYS A 317 -17.08 -11.18 -17.36
CA CYS A 317 -17.89 -11.69 -16.25
C CYS A 317 -19.24 -10.95 -16.18
N ARG A 318 -20.19 -11.40 -17.00
CA ARG A 318 -21.61 -11.25 -16.68
C ARG A 318 -21.94 -12.36 -15.71
N THR A 319 -21.96 -12.08 -14.40
CA THR A 319 -22.94 -12.62 -13.43
C THR A 319 -22.52 -12.33 -11.98
N HIS A 320 -23.48 -11.76 -11.23
CA HIS A 320 -23.54 -11.57 -9.78
C HIS A 320 -22.73 -10.42 -9.16
N SER A 321 -23.49 -9.57 -8.48
CA SER A 321 -23.07 -8.46 -7.63
C SER A 321 -21.99 -8.88 -6.63
N ALA A 322 -20.96 -8.06 -6.44
CA ALA A 322 -19.73 -8.28 -5.65
C ALA A 322 -18.52 -8.92 -6.36
N CYS A 323 -18.32 -8.66 -7.67
CA CYS A 323 -17.08 -9.02 -8.36
C CYS A 323 -16.24 -7.76 -8.61
N PHE A 324 -15.14 -7.61 -7.86
CA PHE A 324 -14.05 -6.69 -8.18
C PHE A 324 -13.58 -7.02 -9.60
N GLN A 325 -13.68 -6.07 -10.54
CA GLN A 325 -13.26 -6.34 -11.91
C GLN A 325 -11.74 -6.59 -11.93
N ALA A 326 -11.34 -7.69 -12.56
CA ALA A 326 -9.97 -8.14 -12.79
C ALA A 326 -9.02 -7.12 -13.46
N ASN A 327 -9.53 -5.95 -13.84
CA ASN A 327 -8.82 -4.87 -14.53
C ASN A 327 -8.82 -3.61 -13.66
N ALA A 328 -8.21 -3.68 -12.47
CA ALA A 328 -8.05 -2.54 -11.58
C ALA A 328 -6.58 -2.08 -11.60
N LEU A 329 -6.35 -0.93 -12.24
CA LEU A 329 -5.13 -0.16 -12.08
C LEU A 329 -5.33 0.73 -10.86
N CYS A 330 -4.54 0.50 -9.84
CA CYS A 330 -4.77 1.11 -8.54
C CYS A 330 -3.48 1.74 -8.01
N ILE A 331 -3.63 2.57 -6.98
CA ILE A 331 -2.50 3.34 -6.48
C ILE A 331 -2.41 3.39 -4.97
N VAL A 332 -1.19 3.38 -4.43
CA VAL A 332 -0.93 3.63 -3.02
C VAL A 332 -0.38 5.03 -2.80
N ILE A 333 -1.00 5.79 -1.90
CA ILE A 333 -0.55 7.13 -1.48
C ILE A 333 -0.47 7.18 0.04
N MET A 334 0.67 7.62 0.58
CA MET A 334 0.83 7.88 2.02
C MET A 334 0.53 9.34 2.38
N ASP A 335 0.38 9.59 3.69
CA ASP A 335 0.40 10.91 4.31
C ASP A 335 -0.73 11.89 3.98
N ILE A 336 -1.86 11.40 3.45
CA ILE A 336 -3.04 12.24 3.12
C ILE A 336 -3.59 12.96 4.37
N PHE A 337 -3.56 12.31 5.54
CA PHE A 337 -4.32 12.73 6.72
C PHE A 337 -3.49 13.33 7.87
N TYR A 338 -2.16 13.41 7.75
CA TYR A 338 -1.29 13.89 8.83
C TYR A 338 -1.29 15.42 8.99
N ASN A 339 -1.66 16.18 7.95
CA ASN A 339 -1.71 17.64 8.01
C ASN A 339 -3.01 18.12 8.70
N VAL A 340 -3.01 18.11 10.04
CA VAL A 340 -4.06 18.74 10.85
C VAL A 340 -3.71 20.22 11.03
N THR A 341 -4.51 21.11 10.44
CA THR A 341 -4.47 22.53 10.80
C THR A 341 -5.24 22.68 12.11
N LEU A 342 -4.56 23.14 13.16
CA LEU A 342 -5.16 23.44 14.47
C LEU A 342 -6.13 24.63 14.39
#